data_AF-A0A945XVC5-F1
#
_entry.id   AF-A0A945XVC5-F1
#
_cell.length_a   1.000
_cell.length_b   1.000
_cell.length_c   1.000
_cell.angle_alpha   90.00
_cell.angle_beta   90.00
_cell.angle_gamma   90.00
#
_symmetry.space_group_name_H-M   'P 1'
#
loop_
_entity.id
_entity.type
_entity.pdbx_description
1 polymer ?
#
loop_
_entity_poly.entity_id
_entity_poly.type
_entity_poly.pdbx_seq_one_letter_code
_entity_poly.pdbx_strand_id
1 'polypeptide(L)' 'MLIDTGSHDPNLVSSRVIAATAPNAKLVVLENVGHNSMWEYPALALQTFLDFHESLETG' A
#
# COMPACT_ATOMS: atom_id res chain seq x y z
N MET A 1 7.12 3.28 7.03
CA MET A 1 7.30 2.81 5.64
C MET A 1 5.95 2.43 5.08
N LEU A 2 5.58 2.94 3.90
CA LEU A 2 4.36 2.52 3.21
C LEU A 2 4.62 1.24 2.41
N ILE A 3 3.73 0.26 2.56
CA ILE A 3 3.59 -0.89 1.69
C ILE A 3 2.18 -0.81 1.11
N ASP A 4 2.08 -0.68 -0.20
CA ASP A 4 0.80 -0.62 -0.91
C ASP A 4 0.73 -1.75 -1.93
N THR A 5 -0.39 -2.49 -1.98
CA THR A 5 -0.57 -3.66 -2.85
C THR A 5 -2.05 -3.91 -3.12
N GLY A 6 -2.37 -4.50 -4.26
CA GLY A 6 -3.76 -4.82 -4.63
C GLY A 6 -4.32 -6.06 -3.94
N SER A 7 -5.64 -6.14 -3.76
CA SER A 7 -6.32 -7.33 -3.22
C SER A 7 -6.19 -8.57 -4.12
N HIS A 8 -5.95 -8.38 -5.42
CA HIS A 8 -5.69 -9.43 -6.40
C HIS A 8 -4.21 -9.53 -6.80
N ASP A 9 -3.31 -8.78 -6.15
CA ASP A 9 -1.87 -8.86 -6.40
C ASP A 9 -1.34 -10.20 -5.83
N PRO A 10 -0.62 -11.03 -6.61
CA PRO A 10 0.01 -12.24 -6.10
C PRO A 10 0.98 -11.96 -4.93
N ASN A 11 1.48 -10.73 -4.81
CA ASN A 11 2.37 -10.32 -3.72
C ASN A 11 1.64 -9.93 -2.43
N LEU A 12 0.30 -9.95 -2.36
CA LEU A 12 -0.43 -9.56 -1.14
C LEU A 12 0.02 -10.39 0.08
N VAL A 13 0.26 -11.68 -0.10
CA VAL A 13 0.71 -12.57 0.99
C VAL A 13 2.08 -12.16 1.52
N SER A 14 3.06 -11.92 0.63
CA SER A 14 4.39 -11.49 1.03
C SER A 14 4.37 -10.08 1.63
N SER A 15 3.57 -9.16 1.08
CA SER A 15 3.36 -7.82 1.64
C SER A 15 2.83 -7.84 3.07
N ARG A 16 1.89 -8.75 3.40
CA ARG A 16 1.41 -8.95 4.78
C ARG A 16 2.50 -9.44 5.72
N VAL A 17 3.35 -10.37 5.28
CA VAL A 17 4.48 -10.88 6.07
C VAL A 17 5.50 -9.77 6.34
N ILE A 18 5.82 -8.95 5.34
CA ILE A 18 6.73 -7.81 5.50
C ILE A 18 6.12 -6.79 6.47
N ALA A 19 4.85 -6.43 6.31
CA ALA A 19 4.19 -5.48 7.19
C ALA A 19 4.12 -5.95 8.65
N ALA A 20 3.96 -7.25 8.89
CA ALA A 20 3.93 -7.83 10.24
C ALA A 20 5.31 -7.88 10.92
N THR A 21 6.40 -7.83 10.15
CA THR A 21 7.77 -7.98 10.67
C THR A 21 8.56 -6.67 10.68
N ALA A 22 8.19 -5.70 9.85
CA ALA A 22 8.86 -4.41 9.74
C ALA A 22 8.29 -3.39 10.75
N PRO A 23 9.11 -2.84 11.66
CA PRO A 23 8.65 -1.80 12.58
C PRO A 23 8.23 -0.55 11.79
N ASN A 24 7.11 0.07 12.19
CA ASN A 24 6.54 1.27 11.58
C ASN A 24 6.15 1.09 10.09
N ALA A 25 5.88 -0.13 9.65
CA ALA A 25 5.27 -0.38 8.35
C ALA A 25 3.76 -0.15 8.40
N LYS A 26 3.22 0.54 7.40
CA LYS A 26 1.78 0.66 7.15
C LYS A 26 1.47 -0.11 5.88
N LEU A 27 0.66 -1.15 6.00
CA LEU A 27 0.12 -1.86 4.84
C LEU A 27 -1.21 -1.24 4.43
N VAL A 28 -1.32 -0.85 3.17
CA VAL A 28 -2.57 -0.49 2.51
C VAL A 28 -2.87 -1.56 1.47
N VAL A 29 -4.11 -2.04 1.47
CA VAL A 29 -4.59 -3.02 0.48
C VAL A 29 -5.64 -2.34 -0.38
N LEU A 30 -5.38 -2.22 -1.68
CA LEU A 30 -6.30 -1.62 -2.64
C LEU A 30 -7.31 -2.65 -3.13
N GLU A 31 -8.58 -2.46 -2.77
CA GLU A 31 -9.66 -3.38 -3.14
C GLU A 31 -9.90 -3.44 -4.65
N ASN A 32 -10.07 -4.65 -5.18
CA ASN A 32 -10.27 -4.96 -6.61
C ASN A 32 -9.11 -4.57 -7.54
N VAL A 33 -7.92 -4.31 -6.99
CA VAL A 33 -6.74 -3.95 -7.77
C VAL A 33 -5.77 -5.13 -7.87
N GLY A 34 -5.15 -5.31 -9.04
CA GLY A 34 -4.13 -6.32 -9.29
C GLY A 34 -2.69 -5.81 -9.12
N HIS A 35 -1.74 -6.55 -9.68
CA HIS A 35 -0.31 -6.24 -9.57
C HIS A 35 0.09 -4.89 -10.17
N ASN A 36 -0.60 -4.45 -11.23
CA ASN A 36 -0.27 -3.22 -11.95
C ASN A 36 -0.96 -1.98 -11.37
N SER A 37 -1.26 -1.97 -10.06
CA SER A 37 -2.01 -0.90 -9.37
C SER A 37 -1.53 0.51 -9.73
N MET A 38 -0.22 0.71 -9.74
CA MET A 38 0.44 1.98 -10.08
C MET A 38 0.13 2.47 -11.51
N TRP A 39 -0.03 1.54 -12.46
CA TRP A 39 -0.25 1.86 -13.87
C TRP A 39 -1.74 1.96 -14.22
N GLU A 40 -2.55 1.06 -13.66
CA GLU A 40 -3.99 0.97 -13.94
C GLU A 40 -4.78 2.02 -13.12
N TYR A 41 -4.32 2.35 -11.91
CA TYR A 41 -4.99 3.25 -10.99
C TYR A 41 -4.03 4.31 -10.40
N PRO A 42 -3.36 5.13 -11.24
CA PRO A 42 -2.35 6.09 -10.79
C PRO A 42 -2.90 7.14 -9.82
N ALA A 43 -4.16 7.55 -9.96
CA ALA A 43 -4.80 8.49 -9.03
C ALA A 43 -5.00 7.88 -7.63
N LEU A 44 -5.38 6.60 -7.56
CA LEU A 44 -5.56 5.88 -6.29
C LEU A 44 -4.21 5.67 -5.59
N ALA A 45 -3.19 5.30 -6.36
CA ALA A 45 -1.82 5.17 -5.85
C ALA A 45 -1.29 6.51 -5.31
N LEU A 46 -1.49 7.62 -6.05
CA LEU A 46 -1.11 8.95 -5.61
C LEU A 46 -1.82 9.35 -4.32
N GLN A 47 -3.15 9.15 -4.25
CA GLN A 47 -3.91 9.48 -3.04
C GLN A 47 -3.42 8.66 -1.84
N THR A 48 -3.18 7.37 -2.02
CA THR A 48 -2.66 6.49 -0.96
C THR A 48 -1.30 6.95 -0.44
N PHE A 49 -0.43 7.43 -1.32
CA PHE A 49 0.85 8.01 -0.94
C PHE A 49 0.68 9.33 -0.15
N LEU A 50 -0.18 10.23 -0.61
CA LEU A 50 -0.45 11.51 0.06
C LEU A 50 -1.04 11.28 1.46
N ASP A 51 -2.03 10.40 1.59
CA ASP A 51 -2.65 10.05 2.88
C ASP A 51 -1.62 9.45 3.85
N PHE A 52 -0.69 8.64 3.34
CA PHE A 52 0.42 8.15 4.14
C PHE A 52 1.34 9.29 4.58
N HIS A 53 1.70 10.18 3.67
CA HIS A 53 2.59 11.30 3.97
C HIS A 53 2.01 12.23 5.05
N GLU A 54 0.74 12.62 4.91
CA GLU A 54 0.02 13.43 5.92
C GLU A 54 -0.05 12.73 7.28
N SER A 55 -0.19 11.39 7.29
CA SER A 55 -0.17 10.62 8.54
C SER A 55 1.19 10.61 9.26
N LEU A 56 2.27 10.97 8.57
CA LEU A 56 3.60 11.15 9.20
C LEU A 56 3.77 12.54 9.82
N GLU A 57 3.08 13.56 9.29
CA GLU A 57 3.17 14.94 9.79
C GLU A 57 2.29 15.17 11.03
N THR A 58 1.28 14.32 11.23
CA THR A 58 0.31 14.40 12.33
C THR A 58 0.61 13.43 13.49
N GLY A 59 1.73 12.71 13.43
CA GLY A 59 2.16 11.68 14.40
C GLY A 59 3.17 12.16 15.44
#